data_AF-A0A835K3J9-F1
#
_entry.id   AF-A0A835K3J9-F1
#
_cell.length_a   1.000
_cell.length_b   1.000
_cell.length_c   1.000
_cell.angle_alpha   90.00
_cell.angle_beta   90.00
_cell.angle_gamma   90.00
#
_symmetry.space_group_name_H-M   'P 1'
#
loop_
_entity.id
_entity.type
_entity.pdbx_description
1 polymer ?
#
loop_
_entity_poly.entity_id
_entity_poly.type
_entity_poly.pdbx_seq_one_letter_code
_entity_poly.pdbx_strand_id
1 'polypeptide(L)'
;MGVLTFTEEFSSPVEAKRLFTAMILEADSLIPQLLPQVVTSIETIEGNGGPGTIKKFTFTEGYKYFPKPDAEIKEEEIKEGKEKAAALYKVVEDYLVANPQAYA
;
A
#
# COMPACT_ATOMS: atom_id res chain seq x y z
N MET A 1 -8.50 11.25 -20.69
CA MET A 1 -7.83 10.44 -19.66
C MET A 1 -8.92 9.79 -18.81
N GLY A 2 -8.93 8.46 -18.70
CA GLY A 2 -9.91 7.74 -17.90
C GLY A 2 -9.48 7.69 -16.44
N VAL A 3 -10.42 7.95 -15.52
CA VAL A 3 -10.24 7.69 -14.08
C VAL A 3 -10.98 6.41 -13.77
N LEU A 4 -10.29 5.43 -13.19
CA LEU A 4 -10.88 4.18 -12.73
C LEU A 4 -10.89 4.18 -11.20
N THR A 5 -12.06 3.91 -10.62
CA THR A 5 -12.25 3.84 -9.16
C THR A 5 -12.67 2.43 -8.78
N PHE A 6 -12.02 1.85 -7.79
CA PHE A 6 -12.37 0.57 -7.20
C PHE A 6 -12.49 0.72 -5.69
N THR A 7 -13.39 -0.05 -5.07
CA THR A 7 -13.62 -0.04 -3.63
C THR A 7 -13.60 -1.48 -3.16
N GLU A 8 -12.77 -1.77 -2.17
CA GLU A 8 -12.72 -3.06 -1.50
C GLU A 8 -12.84 -2.85 0.00
N GLU A 9 -13.61 -3.72 0.63
CA GLU A 9 -13.79 -3.73 2.07
C GLU A 9 -13.24 -5.05 2.61
N PHE A 10 -12.35 -4.94 3.59
CA PHE A 10 -11.77 -6.08 4.29
C PHE A 10 -12.15 -5.97 5.77
N SER A 11 -12.56 -7.09 6.37
CA SER A 11 -12.76 -7.16 7.81
C SER A 11 -11.46 -7.59 8.47
N SER A 12 -11.00 -6.81 9.45
CA SER A 12 -9.80 -7.09 10.22
C SER A 12 -10.11 -7.28 11.70
N PRO A 13 -9.46 -8.23 12.40
CA PRO A 13 -9.52 -8.31 13.85
C PRO A 13 -8.63 -7.25 14.54
N VAL A 14 -7.86 -6.47 13.79
CA VAL A 14 -6.96 -5.43 14.34
C VAL A 14 -7.69 -4.10 14.46
N GLU A 15 -7.50 -3.42 15.60
CA GLU A 15 -8.04 -2.08 15.85
C GLU A 15 -7.70 -1.08 14.75
N ALA A 16 -8.69 -0.29 14.31
CA ALA A 16 -8.56 0.64 13.19
C ALA A 16 -7.41 1.65 13.38
N LYS A 17 -7.20 2.13 14.61
CA LYS A 17 -6.09 3.04 14.96
C LYS A 17 -4.73 2.42 14.64
N ARG A 18 -4.55 1.13 14.96
CA ARG A 18 -3.28 0.41 14.76
C ARG A 18 -3.00 0.21 13.28
N LEU A 19 -4.02 -0.22 12.53
CA LEU A 19 -3.93 -0.36 11.08
C LEU A 19 -3.61 0.97 10.40
N PHE A 20 -4.28 2.05 10.80
CA PHE A 20 -4.03 3.38 10.22
C PHE A 20 -2.60 3.85 10.49
N THR A 21 -2.10 3.67 11.72
CA THR A 21 -0.70 4.02 12.03
C THR A 21 0.28 3.18 11.21
N ALA A 22 0.10 1.86 11.16
CA ALA A 22 1.02 0.97 10.45
C ALA A 22 0.99 1.14 8.92
N MET A 23 -0.19 1.29 8.32
CA MET A 23 -0.35 1.34 6.87
C MET A 23 -0.23 2.75 6.27
N ILE A 24 -0.48 3.80 7.05
CA ILE A 24 -0.51 5.18 6.52
C ILE A 24 0.59 6.01 7.15
N LEU A 25 0.62 6.11 8.49
CA LEU A 25 1.55 6.99 9.18
C LEU A 25 2.99 6.49 9.09
N GLU A 26 3.22 5.20 9.33
CA GLU A 26 4.55 4.57 9.38
C GLU A 26 4.81 3.59 8.22
N ALA A 27 4.00 3.67 7.16
CA ALA A 27 4.12 2.82 5.98
C ALA A 27 5.55 2.80 5.42
N ASP A 28 6.21 3.96 5.42
CA ASP A 28 7.56 4.19 4.91
C ASP A 28 8.67 3.51 5.69
N SER A 29 8.43 3.23 6.97
CA SER A 29 9.37 2.49 7.80
C SER A 29 9.02 1.00 7.84
N LEU A 30 7.73 0.67 7.97
CA LEU A 30 7.26 -0.69 8.17
C LEU A 30 7.25 -1.52 6.88
N ILE A 31 6.71 -0.98 5.79
CA ILE A 31 6.50 -1.77 4.56
C ILE A 31 7.83 -2.20 3.91
N PRO A 32 8.87 -1.34 3.80
CA PRO A 32 10.16 -1.78 3.30
C PRO A 32 10.84 -2.84 4.17
N GLN A 33 10.53 -2.89 5.48
CA GLN A 33 11.04 -3.95 6.37
C GLN A 33 10.30 -5.28 6.18
N LEU A 34 8.98 -5.24 6.01
CA LEU A 34 8.17 -6.43 5.81
C LEU A 34 8.29 -7.01 4.40
N LEU A 35 8.47 -6.13 3.39
CA LEU A 35 8.50 -6.50 1.98
C LEU A 35 9.63 -5.78 1.22
N PRO A 36 10.90 -5.97 1.62
CA PRO A 36 12.05 -5.33 0.98
C PRO A 36 12.21 -5.75 -0.50
N GLN A 37 11.68 -6.92 -0.88
CA GLN A 37 11.67 -7.38 -2.26
C GLN A 37 10.64 -6.68 -3.16
N VAL A 38 9.61 -6.05 -2.59
CA VAL A 38 8.46 -5.48 -3.33
C VAL A 38 8.52 -3.96 -3.36
N VAL A 39 8.85 -3.33 -2.23
CA VAL A 39 8.88 -1.87 -2.08
C VAL A 39 10.30 -1.42 -1.84
N THR A 40 10.83 -0.64 -2.79
CA THR A 40 12.18 -0.06 -2.72
C THR A 40 12.22 1.14 -1.78
N SER A 41 11.23 2.03 -1.90
CA SER A 41 11.14 3.22 -1.06
C SER A 41 9.71 3.74 -1.00
N ILE A 42 9.40 4.45 0.07
CA ILE A 42 8.19 5.25 0.20
C ILE A 42 8.64 6.62 0.69
N GLU A 43 8.26 7.65 -0.05
CA GLU A 43 8.70 9.01 0.22
C GLU A 43 7.48 9.93 0.32
N THR A 44 7.44 10.77 1.35
CA THR A 44 6.47 11.85 1.40
C THR A 44 6.91 12.95 0.42
N ILE A 45 6.11 13.19 -0.62
CA ILE A 45 6.41 14.21 -1.63
C ILE A 45 5.69 15.53 -1.37
N GLU A 46 4.60 15.51 -0.60
CA GLU A 46 3.86 16.69 -0.18
C GLU A 46 3.23 16.46 1.20
N GLY A 47 3.19 17.48 2.04
CA GLY A 47 2.60 17.43 3.38
C GLY A 47 3.59 17.04 4.49
N ASN A 48 3.05 16.77 5.67
CA ASN A 48 3.82 16.59 6.91
C ASN A 48 3.52 15.26 7.64
N GLY A 49 2.83 14.33 6.97
CA GLY A 49 2.32 13.09 7.58
C GLY A 49 0.89 13.21 8.12
N GLY A 50 0.31 14.40 8.14
CA GLY A 50 -1.09 14.65 8.51
C GLY A 50 -2.06 14.62 7.31
N PRO A 51 -3.32 15.04 7.51
CA PRO A 51 -4.32 15.13 6.44
C PRO A 51 -3.82 15.94 5.25
N GLY A 52 -4.02 15.42 4.04
CA GLY A 52 -3.54 16.04 2.79
C GLY A 52 -2.12 15.66 2.38
N THR A 53 -1.44 14.80 3.15
CA THR A 53 -0.10 14.29 2.79
C THR A 53 -0.17 13.36 1.58
N ILE A 54 0.80 13.51 0.67
CA ILE A 54 0.99 12.63 -0.49
C ILE A 54 2.27 11.84 -0.28
N LYS A 55 2.12 10.51 -0.21
CA LYS A 55 3.24 9.55 -0.18
C LYS A 55 3.38 8.86 -1.54
N LYS A 56 4.59 8.88 -2.09
CA LYS A 56 4.96 8.18 -3.32
C LYS A 56 5.59 6.84 -2.96
N PHE A 57 5.01 5.77 -3.49
CA PHE A 57 5.51 4.41 -3.33
C PHE A 57 6.32 4.03 -4.58
N THR A 58 7.56 3.58 -4.38
CA THR A 58 8.43 3.07 -5.44
C THR A 58 8.58 1.56 -5.27
N PHE A 59 8.03 0.81 -6.21
CA PHE A 59 8.12 -0.65 -6.23
C PHE A 59 9.33 -1.11 -7.06
N THR A 60 9.87 -2.29 -6.75
CA THR A 60 11.01 -2.89 -7.48
C THR A 60 10.65 -3.24 -8.93
N GLU A 61 11.64 -3.41 -9.81
CA GLU A 61 11.44 -3.46 -11.27
C GLU A 61 10.55 -4.61 -11.80
N GLY A 62 10.23 -5.62 -10.98
CA GLY A 62 9.24 -6.67 -11.30
C GLY A 62 7.79 -6.31 -10.97
N TYR A 63 7.56 -5.17 -10.31
CA TYR A 63 6.26 -4.64 -9.91
C TYR A 63 5.86 -3.38 -10.69
N LYS A 64 6.56 -3.09 -11.80
CA LYS A 64 6.36 -1.90 -12.63
C LYS A 64 5.03 -1.94 -13.38
N TYR A 65 4.17 -0.95 -13.11
CA TYR A 65 3.07 -0.55 -13.97
C TYR A 65 3.60 0.48 -14.98
N PHE A 66 3.81 0.07 -16.24
CA PHE A 66 4.06 1.00 -17.34
C PHE A 66 2.82 1.05 -18.24
N PRO A 67 1.88 1.99 -18.02
CA PRO A 67 0.92 2.28 -19.06
C PRO A 67 1.72 2.87 -20.21
N LYS A 68 1.74 2.18 -21.37
CA LYS A 68 2.26 2.80 -22.59
C LYS A 68 1.44 4.07 -22.85
N PRO A 69 2.01 5.09 -23.53
CA PRO A 69 1.30 6.34 -23.83
C PRO A 69 -0.08 6.14 -24.47
N ASP A 70 -0.29 5.00 -25.16
CA ASP A 70 -1.54 4.58 -25.80
C ASP A 70 -2.04 3.19 -25.34
N ALA A 71 -1.60 2.69 -24.16
CA ALA A 71 -2.08 1.40 -23.66
C ALA A 71 -3.54 1.52 -23.19
N GLU A 72 -4.43 0.76 -23.82
CA GLU A 72 -5.71 0.38 -23.21
C GLU A 72 -5.41 -0.36 -21.90
N ILE A 73 -5.87 0.20 -20.77
CA ILE A 73 -5.79 -0.45 -19.46
C ILE A 73 -6.62 -1.73 -19.56
N LYS A 74 -5.95 -2.89 -19.53
CA LYS A 74 -6.65 -4.19 -19.59
C LYS A 74 -7.12 -4.59 -18.20
N GLU A 75 -8.24 -5.33 -18.13
CA GLU A 75 -8.79 -5.84 -16.87
C GLU A 75 -7.78 -6.65 -16.04
N GLU A 76 -6.86 -7.36 -16.70
CA GLU A 76 -5.78 -8.10 -16.05
C GLU A 76 -4.79 -7.21 -15.27
N GLU A 77 -4.49 -6.02 -15.78
CA GLU A 77 -3.54 -5.10 -15.15
C GLU A 77 -4.17 -4.44 -13.90
N ILE A 78 -5.48 -4.18 -13.95
CA ILE A 78 -6.28 -3.72 -12.81
C ILE A 78 -6.30 -4.80 -11.72
N LYS A 79 -6.50 -6.06 -12.12
CA LYS A 79 -6.51 -7.20 -11.20
C LYS A 79 -5.17 -7.35 -10.50
N GLU A 80 -4.07 -7.17 -11.21
CA GLU A 80 -2.72 -7.26 -10.64
C GLU A 80 -2.45 -6.15 -9.59
N GLY A 81 -2.83 -4.91 -9.88
CA GLY A 81 -2.70 -3.79 -8.93
C GLY A 81 -3.52 -4.02 -7.65
N LYS A 82 -4.73 -4.56 -7.81
CA LYS A 82 -5.60 -4.97 -6.69
C LYS A 82 -4.97 -6.07 -5.84
N GLU A 83 -4.48 -7.15 -6.46
CA GLU A 83 -3.86 -8.27 -5.74
C GLU A 83 -2.64 -7.81 -4.94
N LYS A 84 -1.84 -6.87 -5.48
CA LYS A 84 -0.72 -6.25 -4.78
C LYS A 84 -1.17 -5.45 -3.56
N ALA A 85 -2.22 -4.65 -3.69
CA ALA A 85 -2.77 -3.88 -2.56
C ALA A 85 -3.33 -4.79 -1.45
N ALA A 86 -4.05 -5.85 -1.82
CA ALA A 86 -4.57 -6.83 -0.87
C ALA A 86 -3.42 -7.61 -0.17
N ALA A 87 -2.36 -7.95 -0.90
CA ALA A 87 -1.19 -8.60 -0.32
C ALA A 87 -0.47 -7.70 0.69
N LEU A 88 -0.28 -6.41 0.38
CA LEU A 88 0.29 -5.43 1.30
C LEU A 88 -0.55 -5.31 2.57
N TYR A 89 -1.87 -5.18 2.43
CA TYR A 89 -2.81 -5.11 3.54
C TYR A 89 -2.66 -6.31 4.47
N LYS A 90 -2.68 -7.52 3.90
CA LYS A 90 -2.63 -8.76 4.66
C LYS A 90 -1.31 -8.94 5.42
N VAL A 91 -0.18 -8.56 4.81
CA VAL A 91 1.13 -8.61 5.48
C VAL A 91 1.20 -7.68 6.69
N VAL A 92 0.64 -6.47 6.57
CA VAL A 92 0.58 -5.53 7.71
C VAL A 92 -0.38 -6.03 8.79
N GLU A 93 -1.53 -6.57 8.40
CA GLU A 93 -2.49 -7.18 9.34
C GLU A 93 -1.83 -8.33 10.13
N ASP A 94 -1.21 -9.29 9.44
CA ASP A 94 -0.53 -10.43 10.06
C ASP A 94 0.57 -9.96 11.03
N TYR A 95 1.32 -8.91 10.68
CA TYR A 95 2.31 -8.30 11.57
C TYR A 95 1.66 -7.73 12.84
N LEU A 96 0.53 -7.03 12.74
CA LEU A 96 -0.15 -6.43 13.88
C LEU A 96 -0.85 -7.47 14.76
N VAL A 97 -1.31 -8.59 14.18
CA VAL A 97 -1.85 -9.74 14.92
C VAL A 97 -0.73 -10.44 15.68
N ALA A 98 0.42 -10.67 15.04
CA ALA A 98 1.59 -11.29 15.68
C ALA A 98 2.26 -10.41 16.74
N ASN A 99 2.07 -9.08 16.66
CA ASN A 99 2.63 -8.11 17.60
C ASN A 99 1.52 -7.27 18.27
N PRO A 100 0.76 -7.82 19.23
CA PRO A 100 -0.36 -7.11 19.89
C PRO A 100 0.03 -5.78 20.54
N GLN A 101 1.28 -5.66 20.99
CA GLN A 101 1.86 -4.46 21.59
C GLN A 101 2.24 -3.37 20.58
N ALA A 102 2.38 -3.70 19.30
CA ALA A 102 2.74 -2.72 18.28
C ALA A 102 1.58 -1.75 18.06
N TYR A 103 1.88 -0.45 18.21
CA TYR A 103 0.93 0.65 18.04
C TYR A 103 -0.28 0.63 18.99
N ALA A 104 -0.20 -0.11 20.09
CA ALA A 104 -1.22 -0.19 21.14
C ALA A 104 -1.44 1.17 21.84
#